data_AF-A0A1I6VP66-F1
#
_entry.id   AF-A0A1I6VP66-F1
#
_cell.length_a   1.000
_cell.length_b   1.000
_cell.length_c   1.000
_cell.angle_alpha   90.00
_cell.angle_beta   90.00
_cell.angle_gamma   90.00
#
_symmetry.space_group_name_H-M   'P 1'
#
loop_
_entity.id
_entity.type
_entity.pdbx_description
1 polymer ?
#
loop_
_entity_poly.entity_id
_entity_poly.type
_entity_poly.pdbx_seq_one_letter_code
_entity_poly.pdbx_strand_id
1 'polypeptide(L)' 'MYIGRDMTELSMTPKDQWNQEELAYFHHSLQQMMPYLNVEGQTIYKEIIKEIEARGGLQKNEASWTYGTKISYD' A
#
# COMPACT_ATOMS: atom_id res chain seq x y z
N MET A 1 -6.77 2.26 -12.06
CA MET A 1 -6.31 1.00 -11.46
C MET A 1 -5.31 0.41 -12.42
N TYR A 2 -4.08 0.13 -11.98
CA TYR A 2 -3.05 -0.46 -12.83
C TYR A 2 -3.46 -1.89 -13.23
N ILE A 3 -3.23 -2.25 -14.49
CA ILE A 3 -3.54 -3.57 -15.05
C ILE A 3 -2.24 -4.11 -15.60
N GLY A 4 -1.65 -5.08 -14.90
CA GLY A 4 -0.37 -5.68 -15.26
C GLY A 4 0.10 -6.64 -14.17
N ARG A 5 1.32 -7.15 -14.32
CA ARG A 5 1.94 -8.04 -13.32
C ARG A 5 2.10 -7.32 -11.99
N ASP A 6 1.87 -8.03 -10.90
CA ASP A 6 2.03 -7.46 -9.56
C ASP A 6 3.50 -7.41 -9.13
N MET A 7 3.76 -6.75 -8.00
CA MET A 7 5.14 -6.59 -7.50
C MET A 7 5.77 -7.93 -7.09
N THR A 8 4.98 -8.93 -6.71
CA THR A 8 5.48 -10.27 -6.36
C THR A 8 6.03 -10.96 -7.60
N GLU A 9 5.27 -10.98 -8.69
CA GLU A 9 5.68 -11.54 -9.98
C GLU A 9 6.89 -10.81 -10.54
N LEU A 10 6.85 -9.48 -10.47
CA LEU A 10 7.91 -8.62 -10.99
C LEU A 10 9.19 -8.65 -10.15
N SER A 11 9.11 -9.00 -8.86
CA SER A 11 10.29 -9.08 -7.98
C SER A 11 11.31 -10.13 -8.45
N MET A 12 10.83 -11.22 -9.04
CA MET A 12 11.64 -12.29 -9.60
C MET A 12 12.00 -12.06 -11.08
N THR A 13 11.46 -11.01 -11.69
CA THR A 13 11.69 -10.67 -13.10
C THR A 13 12.79 -9.60 -13.20
N PRO A 14 13.85 -9.81 -14.01
CA PRO A 14 14.84 -8.80 -14.33
C PRO A 14 14.21 -7.48 -14.83
N LYS A 15 14.75 -6.32 -14.42
CA LYS A 15 14.14 -5.00 -14.68
C LYS A 15 14.10 -4.61 -16.16
N ASP A 16 15.00 -5.16 -16.97
CA ASP A 16 15.05 -5.01 -18.42
C ASP A 16 13.91 -5.75 -19.15
N GLN A 17 13.23 -6.68 -18.47
CA GLN A 17 12.05 -7.39 -18.97
C GLN A 17 10.73 -6.77 -18.49
N TRP A 18 10.80 -5.64 -17.79
CA TRP A 18 9.61 -4.89 -17.41
C TRP A 18 9.17 -4.02 -18.58
N ASN A 19 7.87 -3.97 -18.82
CA ASN A 19 7.32 -3.07 -19.80
C ASN A 19 7.28 -1.63 -19.26
N GLN A 20 7.04 -0.67 -20.14
CA GLN A 20 7.06 0.75 -19.79
C GLN A 20 5.97 1.13 -18.77
N GLU A 21 4.81 0.48 -18.82
CA GLU A 21 3.68 0.74 -17.93
C GLU A 21 3.97 0.27 -16.50
N GLU A 22 4.56 -0.93 -16.37
CA GLU A 22 5.08 -1.49 -15.12
C GLU A 22 6.11 -0.56 -14.49
N LEU A 23 7.10 -0.14 -15.28
CA LEU A 23 8.15 0.78 -14.80
C LEU A 23 7.56 2.10 -14.32
N ALA A 24 6.67 2.72 -15.10
CA ALA A 24 6.06 4.00 -14.74
C ALA A 24 5.19 3.89 -13.47
N TYR A 25 4.38 2.84 -13.37
CA TYR A 25 3.50 2.63 -12.23
C TYR A 25 4.27 2.41 -10.92
N PHE A 26 5.23 1.49 -10.92
CA PHE A 26 6.01 1.20 -9.71
C PHE A 26 7.00 2.31 -9.39
N HIS A 27 7.55 3.01 -10.38
CA HIS A 27 8.35 4.22 -10.13
C HIS A 27 7.53 5.27 -9.38
N HIS A 28 6.33 5.60 -9.86
CA HIS A 28 5.48 6.59 -9.21
C HIS A 28 5.09 6.17 -7.79
N SER A 29 4.69 4.91 -7.62
CA SER A 29 4.29 4.36 -6.32
C SER A 29 5.44 4.38 -5.32
N LEU A 30 6.63 3.96 -5.73
CA LEU A 30 7.82 3.95 -4.87
C LEU A 30 8.29 5.38 -4.57
N GLN A 31 8.27 6.30 -5.53
CA GLN A 31 8.65 7.70 -5.31
C GLN A 31 7.85 8.34 -4.17
N GLN A 32 6.56 8.01 -4.04
CA GLN A 32 5.71 8.50 -2.95
C GLN A 32 6.05 7.86 -1.59
N MET A 33 6.51 6.62 -1.58
CA MET A 33 6.86 5.88 -0.36
C MET A 33 8.30 6.11 0.12
N MET A 34 9.22 6.45 -0.81
CA MET A 34 10.65 6.62 -0.55
C MET A 34 10.98 7.46 0.70
N PRO A 35 10.32 8.61 0.97
CA PRO A 35 10.60 9.42 2.15
C PRO A 35 10.35 8.68 3.48
N TYR A 36 9.47 7.68 3.48
CA TYR A 36 9.07 6.92 4.66
C TYR A 36 9.84 5.60 4.83
N LEU A 37 10.75 5.25 3.91
CA LEU A 37 11.58 4.04 3.97
C LEU A 37 12.84 4.23 4.85
N ASN A 38 12.70 4.93 5.96
CA ASN A 38 13.79 5.21 6.91
C ASN A 38 13.29 5.07 8.37
N VAL A 39 14.17 5.34 9.34
CA VAL A 39 13.85 5.23 10.78
C VAL A 39 12.73 6.21 11.20
N GLU A 40 12.67 7.38 10.56
CA GLU A 40 11.62 8.38 10.81
C GLU A 40 10.25 7.88 10.33
N GLY A 41 10.17 7.34 9.11
CA GLY A 41 8.95 6.74 8.59
C GLY A 41 8.47 5.54 9.41
N GLN A 42 9.38 4.73 9.96
CA GLN A 42 9.01 3.67 10.91
C GLN A 42 8.43 4.24 12.22
N THR A 43 8.92 5.40 12.66
CA THR A 43 8.40 6.06 13.86
C THR A 43 6.99 6.59 13.61
N ILE A 44 6.77 7.27 12.49
CA ILE A 44 5.45 7.72 12.02
C ILE A 44 4.48 6.53 11.94
N TYR A 45 4.91 5.40 11.36
CA TYR A 45 4.09 4.20 11.26
C TYR A 45 3.66 3.66 12.64
N LYS A 46 4.57 3.62 13.63
CA LYS A 46 4.25 3.21 15.00
C LYS A 46 3.28 4.15 15.68
N GLU A 47 3.38 5.46 15.43
CA GLU A 47 2.44 6.45 15.96
C GLU A 47 1.04 6.24 15.37
N ILE A 48 0.94 5.97 14.07
CA ILE A 48 -0.34 5.63 13.42
C ILE A 48 -0.95 4.37 14.04
N ILE A 49 -0.17 3.31 14.29
CA ILE A 49 -0.67 2.10 14.97
C ILE A 49 -1.20 2.45 16.36
N LYS A 50 -0.44 3.20 17.16
CA LYS A 50 -0.87 3.60 18.51
C LYS A 50 -2.17 4.38 18.47
N GLU A 51 -2.34 5.26 17.49
CA GLU A 51 -3.58 6.02 17.31
C GLU A 51 -4.76 5.13 16.90
N ILE A 52 -4.53 4.18 15.99
CA ILE A 52 -5.54 3.17 15.63
C ILE A 52 -5.98 2.38 16.87
N GLU A 53 -5.03 1.91 17.67
CA GLU A 53 -5.31 1.18 18.92
C GLU A 53 -6.07 2.05 19.92
N ALA A 54 -5.64 3.31 20.09
CA ALA A 54 -6.30 4.28 20.98
C ALA A 54 -7.76 4.56 20.57
N ARG A 55 -8.07 4.50 19.27
CA ARG A 55 -9.43 4.62 18.72
C ARG A 55 -10.28 3.35 18.79
N GLY A 56 -9.79 2.31 19.49
CA GLY A 56 -10.49 1.04 19.63
C GLY A 56 -10.12 0.00 18.57
N GLY A 57 -8.98 0.17 17.91
CA GLY A 57 -8.46 -0.71 16.87
C GLY A 57 -9.15 -0.54 15.52
N LEU A 58 -8.66 -1.28 14.52
CA LEU A 58 -9.42 -1.49 13.30
C LEU A 58 -10.58 -2.41 13.66
N GLN A 59 -11.75 -1.84 13.96
CA GLN A 59 -12.94 -2.65 14.26
C GLN A 59 -13.10 -3.71 13.16
N LYS A 60 -13.15 -4.98 13.56
CA LYS A 60 -13.70 -6.04 12.72
C LYS A 60 -15.17 -5.71 12.52
N ASN A 61 -15.48 -4.85 11.55
CA ASN A 61 -16.73 -5.03 10.84
C ASN A 61 -16.58 -6.40 10.19
N GLU A 62 -17.09 -7.43 10.87
CA GLU A 62 -17.50 -8.67 10.24
C GLU A 62 -18.39 -8.26 9.07
N ALA A 63 -17.76 -8.10 7.91
CA ALA A 63 -18.47 -7.93 6.67
C ALA A 63 -19.25 -9.24 6.50
N SER A 64 -20.50 -9.23 6.98
CA SER A 64 -21.57 -9.96 6.34
C SER A 64 -21.42 -9.71 4.85
N TRP A 65 -21.30 -10.78 4.09
CA TRP A 65 -20.87 -10.90 2.69
C TRP A 65 -21.67 -10.05 1.66
N THR A 66 -22.45 -9.06 2.09
CA THR A 66 -23.45 -8.34 1.29
C THR A 66 -23.25 -6.83 1.17
N TYR A 67 -22.38 -6.17 1.95
CA TYR A 67 -22.14 -4.73 1.76
C TYR A 67 -20.66 -4.37 1.87
N GLY A 68 -20.07 -4.03 0.73
CA GLY A 68 -18.68 -3.56 0.64
C GLY A 68 -18.49 -2.27 1.42
N THR A 69 -17.65 -2.30 2.45
CA THR A 69 -17.14 -1.10 3.12
C THR A 69 -16.13 -0.42 2.22
N LYS A 70 -16.64 0.32 1.23
CA LYS A 70 -15.83 1.29 0.49
C LYS A 70 -15.52 2.42 1.47
N ILE A 71 -14.32 2.41 2.06
CA ILE A 71 -13.81 3.58 2.76
C ILE A 71 -13.57 4.64 1.68
N SER A 72 -14.51 5.58 1.55
CA SER A 72 -14.36 6.76 0.70
C SER A 72 -13.35 7.69 1.37
N TYR A 73 -12.23 7.90 0.71
CA TYR A 73 -11.44 9.11 0.92
C TYR A 73 -12.09 10.18 0.05
N ASP A 74 -12.62 11.23 0.70
CA ASP A 74 -12.92 12.51 0.05
C ASP A 74 -11.61 13.32 -0.05
#